data_AF-A0A503XMQ0-F1
#
_entry.id   AF-A0A503XMQ0-F1
#
_cell.length_a   1.000
_cell.length_b   1.000
_cell.length_c   1.000
_cell.angle_alpha   90.00
_cell.angle_beta   90.00
_cell.angle_gamma   90.00
#
_symmetry.space_group_name_H-M   'P 1'
#
loop_
_entity.id
_entity.type
_entity.pdbx_description
1 polymer ?
#
loop_
_entity_poly.entity_id
_entity_poly.type
_entity_poly.pdbx_seq_one_letter_code
_entity_poly.pdbx_strand_id
1 'polypeptide(L)' 'MGGEGPLPYMVIRAYAEDHGISGDDFKLFRAFFKILDNAWLSHVAERDRAAAQQPSDPSHQ' A
#
# COMPACT_ATOMS: atom_id res chain seq x y z
N MET A 1 -16.23 2.85 -5.21
CA MET A 1 -15.20 1.79 -5.35
C MET A 1 -13.83 2.45 -5.34
N GLY A 2 -13.34 2.82 -4.15
CA GLY A 2 -12.00 3.37 -3.97
C GLY A 2 -11.21 2.34 -3.19
N GLY A 3 -10.45 1.51 -3.90
CA GLY A 3 -9.47 0.63 -3.27
C GLY A 3 -8.21 1.43 -2.97
N GLU A 4 -7.47 1.01 -1.93
CA GLU A 4 -6.10 1.47 -1.73
C GLU A 4 -5.26 1.17 -2.99
N GLY A 5 -4.44 2.13 -3.38
CA GLY A 5 -3.59 2.06 -4.57
C GLY A 5 -2.14 2.38 -4.24
N PRO A 6 -1.22 2.17 -5.19
CA PRO A 6 0.21 2.37 -4.96
C PRO A 6 0.54 3.79 -4.50
N LEU A 7 1.55 3.90 -3.64
CA LEU A 7 2.09 5.18 -3.21
C LEU A 7 2.60 5.97 -4.43
N PRO A 8 2.11 7.21 -4.65
CA PRO A 8 2.58 8.02 -5.77
C PRO A 8 4.06 8.35 -5.63
N TYR A 9 4.78 8.34 -6.75
CA TYR A 9 6.20 8.70 -6.78
C TYR A 9 6.49 10.06 -6.12
N MET A 10 5.60 11.04 -6.31
CA MET A 10 5.78 12.38 -5.74
C MET A 10 5.76 12.39 -4.21
N VAL A 11 4.99 11.49 -3.57
CA VAL A 11 4.95 11.36 -2.11
C VAL A 11 6.27 10.77 -1.60
N ILE A 12 6.77 9.72 -2.26
CA ILE A 12 8.05 9.08 -1.93
C ILE A 12 9.21 10.08 -2.12
N ARG A 13 9.16 10.88 -3.19
CA ARG A 13 10.17 11.91 -3.50
C ARG A 13 10.15 13.04 -2.47
N ALA A 14 8.98 13.57 -2.13
CA ALA A 14 8.85 14.63 -1.12
C ALA A 14 9.41 14.17 0.24
N TYR A 15 9.02 12.98 0.70
CA TYR A 15 9.56 12.43 1.95
C TYR A 15 11.09 12.29 1.91
N ALA A 16 11.64 11.79 0.80
CA ALA A 16 13.07 11.64 0.63
C ALA A 16 13.80 13.00 0.67
N GLU A 17 13.25 14.01 -0.01
CA GLU A 17 13.80 15.38 0.00
C GLU A 17 13.77 15.99 1.41
N ASP A 18 12.67 15.84 2.13
CA ASP A 18 12.50 16.34 3.51
C ASP A 18 13.51 15.72 4.49
N HIS A 19 14.02 14.53 4.18
CA HIS A 19 14.96 13.78 5.02
C HIS A 19 16.38 13.72 4.43
N GLY A 20 16.66 14.49 3.38
CA GLY A 20 17.98 14.55 2.75
C GLY A 20 18.42 13.27 2.04
N ILE A 21 17.50 12.35 1.74
CA ILE A 21 17.77 11.11 1.01
C ILE A 21 17.84 11.44 -0.49
N SER A 22 19.03 11.32 -1.09
CA SER A 22 19.27 11.74 -2.47
C SER A 22 20.22 10.80 -3.21
N GLY A 23 20.44 11.04 -4.50
CA GLY A 23 21.40 10.28 -5.31
C GLY A 23 21.13 8.77 -5.33
N ASP A 24 22.16 7.97 -5.06
CA ASP A 24 22.06 6.51 -5.04
C ASP A 24 21.26 5.98 -3.85
N ASP A 25 21.30 6.66 -2.71
CA ASP A 25 20.49 6.30 -1.53
C ASP A 25 19.00 6.43 -1.84
N PHE A 26 18.60 7.44 -2.62
CA PHE A 26 17.23 7.57 -3.08
C PHE A 26 16.79 6.40 -3.98
N LYS A 27 17.69 5.86 -4.81
CA LYS A 27 17.38 4.70 -5.65
C LYS A 27 17.08 3.48 -4.78
N LEU A 28 17.91 3.23 -3.77
CA LEU A 28 17.74 2.12 -2.82
C LEU A 28 16.46 2.31 -1.99
N PHE A 29 16.27 3.50 -1.43
CA PHE A 29 15.09 3.89 -0.67
C PHE A 29 13.80 3.66 -1.46
N ARG A 30 13.76 4.15 -2.71
CA ARG A 30 12.61 3.97 -3.60
C ARG A 30 12.36 2.50 -3.93
N ALA A 31 13.42 1.73 -4.20
CA ALA A 31 13.28 0.31 -4.50
C ALA A 31 12.69 -0.45 -3.30
N PHE A 32 13.18 -0.16 -2.10
CA PHE A 32 12.66 -0.74 -0.86
C PHE A 32 11.20 -0.37 -0.61
N PHE A 33 10.85 0.92 -0.70
CA PHE A 33 9.47 1.36 -0.51
C PHE A 33 8.49 0.74 -1.51
N LYS A 34 8.90 0.53 -2.76
CA LYS A 34 8.07 -0.15 -3.76
C LYS A 34 7.76 -1.60 -3.38
N ILE A 35 8.71 -2.30 -2.75
CA ILE A 35 8.50 -3.68 -2.27
C ILE A 35 7.48 -3.67 -1.13
N LEU A 36 7.62 -2.75 -0.17
CA LEU A 36 6.67 -2.61 0.94
C LEU A 36 5.26 -2.24 0.47
N ASP A 37 5.15 -1.28 -0.45
CA ASP A 37 3.88 -0.83 -1.03
C ASP A 37 3.15 -1.99 -1.72
N ASN A 38 3.85 -2.78 -2.54
CA ASN A 38 3.28 -3.96 -3.18
C ASN A 38 2.83 -5.04 -2.17
N ALA A 39 3.60 -5.27 -1.12
CA ALA A 39 3.25 -6.23 -0.08
C ALA A 39 1.99 -5.78 0.67
N TRP A 40 1.89 -4.48 1.00
CA TRP A 40 0.71 -3.90 1.63
C TRP A 40 -0.54 -4.03 0.77
N LEU A 41 -0.46 -3.64 -0.50
CA LEU A 41 -1.59 -3.76 -1.43
C LEU A 41 -2.07 -5.21 -1.58
N SER A 42 -1.14 -6.16 -1.58
CA SER A 42 -1.48 -7.59 -1.61
C SER A 42 -2.25 -8.01 -0.36
N HIS A 43 -1.76 -7.60 0.82
CA HIS A 43 -2.40 -7.85 2.11
C HIS A 43 -3.81 -7.24 2.19
N VAL A 44 -3.97 -5.98 1.76
CA VAL A 44 -5.26 -5.28 1.74
C VAL A 44 -6.22 -5.98 0.78
N ALA A 45 -5.76 -6.35 -0.41
CA ALA A 45 -6.59 -7.07 -1.38
C ALA A 45 -7.05 -8.44 -0.87
N GLU A 46 -6.23 -9.13 -0.08
CA GLU A 46 -6.61 -10.39 0.57
C GLU A 46 -7.63 -10.16 1.70
N ARG A 47 -7.40 -9.17 2.55
CA ARG A 47 -8.32 -8.77 3.63
C ARG A 47 -9.69 -8.40 3.09
N ASP A 48 -9.74 -7.56 2.06
CA ASP A 48 -11.00 -7.08 1.48
C ASP A 48 -11.75 -8.23 0.78
N ARG A 49 -11.03 -9.17 0.15
CA ARG A 49 -11.60 -10.41 -0.37
C ARG A 49 -12.19 -11.28 0.74
N ALA A 50 -11.50 -11.44 1.86
CA ALA A 50 -12.00 -12.21 3.00
C ALA A 50 -13.24 -11.57 3.63
N ALA A 51 -13.26 -10.24 3.77
CA ALA A 51 -14.41 -9.49 4.27
C ALA A 51 -15.64 -9.61 3.35
N ALA A 52 -15.44 -9.60 2.03
CA ALA A 52 -16.52 -9.78 1.07
C ALA A 52 -17.09 -11.21 1.03
N GLN A 53 -16.34 -12.21 1.51
CA GLN A 53 -16.73 -13.62 1.52
C GLN A 53 -17.41 -14.06 2.81
N GLN A 54 -17.46 -13.23 3.87
CA GLN A 54 -18.29 -13.49 5.02
C GLN A 54 -19.76 -13.32 4.62
N PRO A 55 -20.56 -14.41 4.57
CA PRO A 55 -21.99 -14.28 4.34
C PRO A 55 -22.58 -13.49 5.50
N SER A 56 -23.38 -12.47 5.20
CA SER A 56 -24.26 -11.85 6.18
C SER A 56 -25.20 -12.94 6.67
N ASP A 57 -24.93 -13.49 7.84
CA ASP A 57 -25.77 -14.51 8.48
C ASP A 57 -27.18 -13.93 8.62
N PRO A 58 -28.21 -14.44 7.89
CA PRO A 58 -29.57 -13.96 8.01
C PRO A 58 -30.20 -14.64 9.23
N SER A 59 -29.69 -14.33 10.43
CA SER A 59 -30.25 -14.83 11.67
C SER A 59 -31.12 -13.75 12.31
N HIS A 60 -32.41 -13.74 11.94
CA HIS A 60 -33.55 -13.77 12.85
C HIS A 60 -34.88 -13.62 12.07
N GLN A 61 -35.55 -14.76 11.87
CA GLN A 61 -37.01 -14.85 11.76
C GLN A 61 -37.51 -15.62 12.97
#